data_AF-A0A7J9LZN8-F1
#
_entry.id   AF-A0A7J9LZN8-F1
#
_cell.length_a   1.000
_cell.length_b   1.000
_cell.length_c   1.000
_cell.angle_alpha   90.00
_cell.angle_beta   90.00
_cell.angle_gamma   90.00
#
_symmetry.space_group_name_H-M   'P 1'
#
loop_
_entity.id
_entity.type
_entity.pdbx_description
1 polymer ?
#
loop_
_entity_poly.entity_id
_entity_poly.type
_entity_poly.pdbx_seq_one_letter_code
_entity_poly.pdbx_strand_id
1 'polypeptide(L)'
;MRVQQRPIRALSMWVRRQPPKVKAFLGVISGMATLVLLRFIVHDHDNLFVAAEAVHSIGISVLIYKLIKEKTCAGLSLKSQELTAIFLAVRLYCSFVMEYDIHTLLDLATLATTLWVIYMIRFKLKSSYMEDKDNFALYYVLVPCAALALFIHPSTSHNLVNRIFWAFCVYLEAVSVLPQLRVMQNTKIVEPFTAHYVFALGVARFLSCAHWVLQVLDSRGHLLVALGYGLWPSMCLWRAACSPSSLRSSISEDSVLLWSMSLFAEKSITRLKM
;
A
#
# COMPACT_ATOMS: atom_id res chain seq x y z
N MET A 1 -31.22 -31.04 -23.31
CA MET A 1 -30.35 -31.22 -22.14
C MET A 1 -29.85 -29.86 -21.68
N ARG A 2 -30.24 -29.38 -20.48
CA ARG A 2 -29.70 -28.11 -19.94
C ARG A 2 -28.27 -28.38 -19.47
N VAL A 3 -27.29 -27.79 -20.14
CA VAL A 3 -25.90 -27.80 -19.68
C VAL A 3 -25.87 -27.15 -18.30
N GLN A 4 -25.66 -27.95 -17.26
CA GLN A 4 -25.52 -27.49 -15.88
C GLN A 4 -24.26 -26.62 -15.82
N GLN A 5 -24.42 -25.30 -15.98
CA GLN A 5 -23.29 -24.39 -15.89
C GLN A 5 -22.75 -24.47 -14.46
N ARG A 6 -21.48 -24.89 -14.33
CA ARG A 6 -20.80 -24.92 -13.03
C ARG A 6 -21.01 -23.57 -12.34
N PRO A 7 -21.42 -23.52 -11.06
CA PRO A 7 -21.78 -22.27 -10.38
C PRO A 7 -20.67 -21.21 -10.45
N ILE A 8 -19.41 -21.66 -10.44
CA ILE A 8 -18.21 -20.83 -10.61
C ILE A 8 -18.18 -20.10 -11.98
N ARG A 9 -18.58 -20.78 -13.06
CA ARG A 9 -18.65 -20.18 -14.40
C ARG A 9 -19.78 -19.17 -14.51
N ALA A 10 -20.94 -19.47 -13.91
CA ALA A 10 -22.06 -18.54 -13.86
C ALA A 10 -21.69 -17.27 -13.07
N LEU A 11 -21.04 -17.42 -11.92
CA LEU A 11 -20.53 -16.31 -11.11
C LEU A 11 -19.50 -15.47 -11.88
N SER A 12 -18.51 -16.11 -12.52
CA SER A 12 -17.49 -15.40 -13.31
C SER A 12 -18.12 -14.59 -14.45
N MET A 13 -19.10 -15.15 -15.16
CA MET A 13 -19.82 -14.42 -16.20
C MET A 13 -20.66 -13.27 -15.65
N TRP A 14 -21.30 -13.44 -14.50
CA TRP A 14 -22.04 -12.38 -13.84
C TRP A 14 -21.12 -11.21 -13.44
N VAL A 15 -19.98 -11.49 -12.79
CA VAL A 15 -18.99 -10.47 -12.39
C VAL A 15 -18.49 -9.70 -13.62
N ARG A 16 -18.21 -10.39 -14.73
CA ARG A 16 -17.74 -9.75 -15.97
C ARG A 16 -18.75 -8.74 -16.54
N ARG A 17 -20.05 -8.99 -16.38
CA ARG A 17 -21.14 -8.13 -16.87
C ARG A 17 -21.42 -6.92 -15.98
N GLN A 18 -20.89 -6.87 -14.75
CA GLN A 18 -21.15 -5.77 -13.84
C GLN A 18 -20.48 -4.46 -14.29
N PRO A 19 -21.10 -3.29 -13.99
CA PRO A 19 -20.51 -1.99 -14.26
C PRO A 19 -19.22 -1.78 -13.45
N PRO A 20 -18.31 -0.91 -13.88
CA PRO A 20 -17.00 -0.71 -13.24
C PRO A 20 -17.11 -0.32 -11.76
N LYS A 21 -18.14 0.45 -11.39
CA LYS A 21 -18.42 0.82 -9.99
C LYS A 21 -18.70 -0.39 -9.10
N VAL A 22 -19.50 -1.34 -9.59
CA VAL A 22 -19.83 -2.57 -8.84
C VAL A 22 -18.61 -3.49 -8.76
N LYS A 23 -17.79 -3.56 -9.81
CA LYS A 23 -16.52 -4.31 -9.76
C LYS A 23 -15.56 -3.73 -8.73
N ALA A 24 -15.45 -2.41 -8.66
CA ALA A 24 -14.64 -1.74 -7.64
C ALA A 24 -15.18 -2.04 -6.22
N PHE A 25 -16.49 -1.92 -6.02
CA PHE A 25 -17.14 -2.21 -4.74
C PHE A 25 -16.94 -3.67 -4.30
N LEU A 26 -17.14 -4.63 -5.21
CA LEU A 26 -16.87 -6.05 -4.95
C LEU A 26 -15.39 -6.29 -4.62
N GLY A 27 -14.48 -5.60 -5.30
CA GLY A 27 -13.05 -5.64 -5.01
C GLY A 27 -12.72 -5.14 -3.61
N VAL A 28 -13.32 -4.03 -3.18
CA VAL A 28 -13.14 -3.48 -1.82
C VAL A 28 -13.68 -4.44 -0.77
N ILE A 29 -14.91 -4.96 -0.95
CA ILE A 29 -15.49 -5.94 -0.02
C ILE A 29 -14.61 -7.19 0.07
N SER A 30 -14.17 -7.70 -1.08
CA SER A 30 -13.29 -8.87 -1.12
C SER A 30 -11.98 -8.58 -0.37
N GLY A 31 -11.36 -7.42 -0.60
CA GLY A 31 -10.13 -7.02 0.09
C GLY A 31 -10.33 -6.90 1.59
N MET A 32 -11.41 -6.25 2.04
CA MET A 32 -11.77 -6.15 3.46
C MET A 32 -12.02 -7.51 4.09
N ALA A 33 -12.76 -8.39 3.42
CA ALA A 33 -13.00 -9.76 3.88
C ALA A 33 -11.69 -10.56 3.99
N THR A 34 -10.78 -10.41 3.01
CA THR A 34 -9.45 -11.02 3.06
C THR A 34 -8.63 -10.48 4.23
N LEU A 35 -8.65 -9.17 4.51
CA LEU A 35 -7.96 -8.61 5.68
C LEU A 35 -8.50 -9.16 7.00
N VAL A 36 -9.83 -9.27 7.13
CA VAL A 36 -10.47 -9.85 8.32
C VAL A 36 -10.08 -11.32 8.47
N LEU A 37 -10.08 -12.10 7.39
CA LEU A 37 -9.64 -13.50 7.42
C LEU A 37 -8.16 -13.62 7.79
N LEU A 38 -7.29 -12.79 7.22
CA LEU A 38 -5.86 -12.77 7.54
C LEU A 38 -5.63 -12.46 9.02
N ARG A 39 -6.41 -11.55 9.62
CA ARG A 39 -6.37 -11.27 11.05
C ARG A 39 -6.67 -12.49 11.91
N PHE A 40 -7.64 -13.32 11.50
CA PHE A 40 -8.00 -14.52 12.24
C PHE A 40 -7.00 -15.67 12.05
N ILE A 41 -6.39 -15.77 10.86
CA ILE A 41 -5.49 -16.87 10.49
C ILE A 41 -4.07 -16.63 11.01
N VAL A 42 -3.55 -15.40 10.87
CA VAL A 42 -2.15 -15.09 11.15
C VAL A 42 -2.04 -14.41 12.50
N HIS A 43 -1.58 -15.17 13.51
CA HIS A 43 -1.28 -14.63 14.85
C HIS A 43 0.05 -13.84 14.86
N ASP A 44 1.07 -14.31 14.14
CA ASP A 44 2.37 -13.63 14.03
C ASP A 44 2.46 -12.83 12.73
N HIS A 45 2.38 -11.51 12.86
CA HIS A 45 2.36 -10.56 11.74
C HIS A 45 3.65 -10.59 10.91
N ASP A 46 4.78 -10.98 11.50
CA ASP A 46 6.07 -11.13 10.81
C ASP A 46 6.01 -12.16 9.67
N ASN A 47 5.15 -13.18 9.79
CA ASN A 47 4.93 -14.15 8.71
C ASN A 47 4.28 -13.51 7.46
N LEU A 48 3.47 -12.46 7.63
CA LEU A 48 2.90 -11.72 6.50
C LEU A 48 3.97 -10.93 5.76
N PHE A 49 4.92 -10.35 6.49
CA PHE A 49 6.07 -9.66 5.89
C PHE A 49 6.92 -10.62 5.05
N VAL A 50 7.31 -11.75 5.65
CA VAL A 50 8.10 -12.77 4.96
C VAL A 50 7.36 -13.31 3.74
N ALA A 51 6.05 -13.53 3.85
CA ALA A 51 5.23 -13.94 2.71
C ALA A 51 5.18 -12.87 1.61
N ALA A 52 5.06 -11.58 1.96
CA ALA A 52 5.08 -10.48 1.00
C ALA A 52 6.40 -10.43 0.22
N GLU A 53 7.53 -10.53 0.92
CA GLU A 53 8.87 -10.53 0.33
C GLU A 53 9.14 -11.79 -0.52
N ALA A 54 8.66 -12.96 -0.09
CA ALA A 54 8.75 -14.20 -0.87
C ALA A 54 7.95 -14.09 -2.18
N VAL A 55 6.71 -13.60 -2.12
CA VAL A 55 5.88 -13.38 -3.31
C VAL A 55 6.51 -12.34 -4.24
N HIS A 56 7.10 -11.28 -3.68
CA HIS A 56 7.83 -10.27 -4.44
C HIS A 56 9.02 -10.89 -5.19
N SER A 57 9.83 -11.69 -4.50
CA SER A 57 11.00 -12.37 -5.05
C SER A 57 10.61 -13.31 -6.19
N ILE A 58 9.51 -14.06 -6.06
CA ILE A 58 8.96 -14.89 -7.13
C ILE A 58 8.54 -14.03 -8.33
N GLY A 59 7.84 -12.91 -8.09
CA GLY A 59 7.44 -11.97 -9.14
C GLY A 59 8.64 -11.44 -9.93
N ILE A 60 9.67 -10.94 -9.25
CA ILE A 60 10.90 -10.47 -9.87
C ILE A 60 11.61 -11.60 -10.63
N SER A 61 11.62 -12.82 -10.10
CA SER A 61 12.23 -13.97 -10.79
C SER A 61 11.54 -14.28 -12.13
N VAL A 62 10.20 -14.25 -12.17
CA VAL A 62 9.41 -14.41 -13.42
C VAL A 62 9.73 -13.28 -14.40
N LEU A 63 9.84 -12.04 -13.90
CA LEU A 63 10.21 -10.89 -14.70
C LEU A 63 11.62 -11.04 -15.31
N ILE A 64 12.61 -11.43 -14.51
CA ILE A 64 13.99 -11.66 -14.97
C ILE A 64 14.00 -12.74 -16.06
N TYR A 65 13.30 -13.85 -15.84
CA TYR A 65 13.19 -14.92 -16.82
C TYR A 65 12.66 -14.39 -18.17
N LYS A 66 11.58 -13.60 -18.13
CA LYS A 66 11.01 -12.94 -19.31
C LYS A 66 12.04 -12.08 -20.04
N LEU A 67 12.73 -11.17 -19.33
CA LEU A 67 13.69 -10.25 -19.94
C LEU A 67 14.88 -10.98 -20.57
N ILE A 68 15.31 -12.10 -19.99
CA ILE A 68 16.43 -12.90 -20.51
C ILE A 68 16.01 -13.73 -21.72
N LYS A 69 14.87 -14.43 -21.64
CA LYS A 69 14.44 -15.41 -22.66
C LYS A 69 13.69 -14.77 -23.82
N GLU A 70 12.72 -13.91 -23.52
CA GLU A 70 11.88 -13.30 -24.56
C GLU A 70 12.50 -12.02 -25.13
N LYS A 71 13.52 -11.45 -24.47
CA LYS A 71 14.22 -10.23 -24.91
C LYS A 71 13.26 -9.08 -25.25
N THR A 72 12.19 -8.96 -24.48
CA THR A 72 11.18 -7.90 -24.62
C THR A 72 10.78 -7.36 -23.27
N CYS A 73 10.60 -6.04 -23.19
CA CYS A 73 10.02 -5.36 -22.04
C CYS A 73 8.60 -4.83 -22.32
N ALA A 74 7.93 -5.34 -23.35
CA ALA A 74 6.56 -4.97 -23.67
C ALA A 74 5.61 -5.18 -22.47
N GLY A 75 4.78 -4.18 -22.19
CA GLY A 75 3.83 -4.19 -21.08
C GLY A 75 4.41 -3.93 -19.69
N LEU A 76 5.70 -3.61 -19.56
CA LEU A 76 6.32 -3.19 -18.30
C LEU A 76 6.37 -1.67 -18.19
N SER A 77 6.05 -1.15 -17.00
CA SER A 77 6.20 0.26 -16.64
C SER A 77 7.57 0.48 -16.03
N LEU A 78 8.39 1.31 -16.69
CA LEU A 78 9.66 1.78 -16.14
C LEU A 78 9.40 2.64 -14.89
N LYS A 79 8.31 3.43 -14.90
CA LYS A 79 7.94 4.30 -13.78
C LYS A 79 7.65 3.52 -12.50
N SER A 80 6.99 2.36 -12.60
CA SER A 80 6.77 1.49 -11.44
C SER A 80 8.07 0.89 -10.90
N GLN A 81 9.02 0.52 -11.76
CA GLN A 81 10.35 0.06 -11.33
C GLN A 81 11.14 1.18 -10.65
N GLU A 82 11.07 2.41 -11.17
CA GLU A 82 11.72 3.59 -10.56
C GLU A 82 11.16 3.88 -9.16
N LEU A 83 9.83 3.87 -8.98
CA LEU A 83 9.22 4.01 -7.66
C LEU A 83 9.65 2.87 -6.72
N THR A 84 9.77 1.65 -7.26
CA THR A 84 10.22 0.48 -6.50
C THR A 84 11.65 0.65 -6.01
N ALA A 85 12.56 1.08 -6.88
CA ALA A 85 13.94 1.36 -6.52
C ALA A 85 14.04 2.49 -5.48
N ILE A 86 13.23 3.55 -5.60
CA ILE A 86 13.24 4.66 -4.64
C ILE A 86 12.83 4.19 -3.24
N PHE A 87 11.69 3.49 -3.09
CA PHE A 87 11.27 3.06 -1.75
C PHE A 87 12.23 2.03 -1.16
N LEU A 88 12.77 1.10 -1.97
CA LEU A 88 13.75 0.12 -1.51
C LEU A 88 15.06 0.78 -1.06
N ALA A 89 15.52 1.82 -1.76
CA ALA A 89 16.70 2.57 -1.36
C ALA A 89 16.49 3.28 0.00
N VAL A 90 15.32 3.90 0.19
CA VAL A 90 14.98 4.54 1.47
C VAL A 90 14.82 3.50 2.58
N ARG A 91 14.17 2.37 2.30
CA ARG A 91 14.03 1.25 3.25
C ARG A 91 15.38 0.69 3.66
N LEU A 92 16.28 0.44 2.71
CA LEU A 92 17.61 -0.06 2.98
C LEU A 92 18.41 0.92 3.86
N TYR A 93 18.29 2.22 3.61
CA TYR A 93 18.85 3.26 4.48
C TYR A 93 18.26 3.18 5.90
N CYS A 94 16.93 3.13 6.02
CA CYS A 94 16.26 3.01 7.32
C CYS A 94 16.69 1.74 8.06
N SER A 95 16.77 0.60 7.36
CA SER A 95 17.24 -0.68 7.92
C SER A 95 18.66 -0.54 8.43
N PHE A 96 19.61 -0.06 7.63
CA PHE A 96 21.01 0.09 8.04
C PHE A 96 21.18 0.98 9.29
N VAL A 97 20.35 2.03 9.43
CA VAL A 97 20.43 2.98 10.54
C VAL A 97 19.63 2.52 11.78
N MET A 98 18.56 1.74 11.61
CA MET A 98 17.66 1.33 12.70
C MET A 98 17.90 -0.10 13.18
N GLU A 99 18.16 -1.06 12.28
CA GLU A 99 18.21 -2.51 12.56
C GLU A 99 19.16 -3.24 11.60
N TYR A 100 20.24 -3.82 12.14
CA TYR A 100 21.23 -4.55 11.37
C TYR A 100 20.87 -6.04 11.23
N ASP A 101 19.79 -6.34 10.50
CA ASP A 101 19.23 -7.70 10.41
C ASP A 101 19.26 -8.30 8.98
N ILE A 102 18.95 -9.59 8.87
CA ILE A 102 18.78 -10.40 7.65
C ILE A 102 17.87 -9.71 6.60
N HIS A 103 16.91 -8.91 7.06
CA HIS A 103 16.02 -8.09 6.23
C HIS A 103 16.78 -7.08 5.35
N THR A 104 17.90 -6.54 5.85
CA THR A 104 18.78 -5.64 5.09
C THR A 104 19.36 -6.34 3.86
N LEU A 105 19.72 -7.62 3.98
CA LEU A 105 20.25 -8.41 2.87
C LEU A 105 19.18 -8.67 1.80
N LEU A 106 17.95 -8.97 2.23
CA LEU A 106 16.81 -9.18 1.33
C LEU A 106 16.44 -7.91 0.57
N ASP A 107 16.39 -6.77 1.26
CA ASP A 107 16.12 -5.47 0.64
C ASP A 107 17.23 -5.08 -0.35
N LEU A 108 18.50 -5.33 0.00
CA LEU A 108 19.64 -5.09 -0.89
C LEU A 108 19.56 -5.95 -2.17
N ALA A 109 19.25 -7.24 -2.02
CA ALA A 109 19.09 -8.15 -3.16
C ALA A 109 17.93 -7.72 -4.06
N THR A 110 16.81 -7.31 -3.47
CA THR A 110 15.63 -6.82 -4.20
C THR A 110 15.91 -5.49 -4.90
N LEU A 111 16.67 -4.59 -4.27
CA LEU A 111 17.10 -3.34 -4.89
C LEU A 111 18.05 -3.61 -6.07
N ALA A 112 19.04 -4.47 -5.90
CA ALA A 112 20.00 -4.81 -6.96
C ALA A 112 19.31 -5.43 -8.18
N THR A 113 18.37 -6.36 -7.97
CA THR A 113 17.58 -6.97 -9.05
C THR A 113 16.67 -5.94 -9.74
N THR A 114 16.04 -5.03 -8.99
CA THR A 114 15.22 -3.94 -9.55
C THR A 114 16.06 -2.98 -10.40
N LEU A 115 17.25 -2.59 -9.93
CA LEU A 115 18.18 -1.76 -10.70
C LEU A 115 18.64 -2.46 -11.98
N TRP A 116 18.88 -3.77 -11.93
CA TRP A 116 19.20 -4.56 -13.12
C TRP A 116 18.04 -4.57 -14.13
N VAL A 117 16.78 -4.70 -13.67
CA VAL A 117 15.59 -4.58 -14.53
C VAL A 117 15.51 -3.20 -15.18
N ILE A 118 15.71 -2.12 -14.40
CA ILE A 118 15.73 -0.75 -14.92
C ILE A 118 16.81 -0.58 -15.99
N TYR A 119 18.02 -1.10 -15.75
CA TYR A 119 19.10 -1.09 -16.72
C TYR A 119 18.72 -1.84 -18.01
N MET A 120 18.11 -3.02 -17.89
CA MET A 120 17.65 -3.81 -19.03
C MET A 120 16.62 -3.03 -19.87
N ILE A 121 15.64 -2.38 -19.24
CA ILE A 121 14.61 -1.58 -19.95
C ILE A 121 15.24 -0.36 -20.62
N ARG A 122 16.08 0.41 -19.91
CA ARG A 122 16.63 1.68 -20.43
C ARG A 122 17.67 1.51 -21.52
N PHE A 123 18.50 0.47 -21.46
CA PHE A 123 19.66 0.33 -22.35
C PHE A 123 19.56 -0.86 -23.31
N LYS A 124 19.19 -2.05 -22.83
CA LYS A 124 19.23 -3.28 -23.65
C LYS A 124 17.95 -3.51 -24.45
N LEU A 125 16.79 -3.19 -23.87
CA LEU A 125 15.47 -3.52 -24.41
C LEU A 125 14.65 -2.26 -24.76
N LYS A 126 15.30 -1.11 -24.88
CA LYS A 126 14.67 0.19 -25.13
C LYS A 126 13.73 0.18 -26.34
N SER A 127 14.06 -0.57 -27.39
CA SER A 127 13.23 -0.68 -28.61
C SER A 127 11.86 -1.31 -28.36
N SER A 128 11.74 -2.19 -27.37
CA SER A 128 10.47 -2.85 -27.00
C SER A 128 9.68 -2.10 -25.92
N TYR A 129 10.24 -1.01 -25.38
CA TYR A 129 9.60 -0.21 -24.34
C TYR A 129 8.51 0.68 -24.93
N MET A 130 7.33 0.66 -24.30
CA MET A 130 6.14 1.38 -24.78
C MET A 130 5.99 2.74 -24.09
N GLU A 131 6.87 3.69 -24.41
CA GLU A 131 6.93 5.01 -23.75
C GLU A 131 5.58 5.76 -23.81
N ASP A 132 4.89 5.73 -24.95
CA ASP A 132 3.58 6.38 -25.15
C ASP A 132 2.51 5.93 -24.15
N LYS A 133 2.63 4.69 -23.65
CA LYS A 133 1.67 4.11 -22.70
C LYS A 133 2.05 4.33 -21.24
N ASP A 134 3.31 4.60 -20.95
CA ASP A 134 3.88 4.79 -19.61
C ASP A 134 3.98 6.27 -19.23
N ASN A 135 2.98 7.06 -19.60
CA ASN A 135 2.90 8.50 -19.33
C ASN A 135 2.42 8.83 -17.89
N PHE A 136 2.78 8.00 -16.91
CA PHE A 136 2.46 8.26 -15.51
C PHE A 136 3.57 9.11 -14.88
N ALA A 137 3.22 10.31 -14.41
CA ALA A 137 4.21 11.17 -13.80
C ALA A 137 4.48 10.77 -12.33
N LEU A 138 5.76 10.55 -12.01
CA LEU A 138 6.22 10.07 -10.69
C LEU A 138 5.79 10.99 -9.53
N TYR A 139 5.73 12.30 -9.77
CA TYR A 139 5.38 13.29 -8.74
C TYR A 139 3.96 13.11 -8.18
N TYR A 140 3.02 12.56 -8.96
CA TYR A 140 1.66 12.27 -8.49
C TYR A 140 1.64 11.22 -7.37
N VAL A 141 2.70 10.44 -7.24
CA VAL A 141 2.85 9.45 -6.18
C VAL A 141 3.83 9.94 -5.11
N LEU A 142 4.98 10.47 -5.52
CA LEU A 142 6.03 10.90 -4.59
C LEU A 142 5.57 12.05 -3.69
N VAL A 143 4.89 13.06 -4.23
CA VAL A 143 4.50 14.26 -3.45
C VAL A 143 3.44 13.91 -2.40
N PRO A 144 2.33 13.21 -2.72
CA PRO A 144 1.38 12.80 -1.69
C PRO A 144 1.98 11.87 -0.64
N CYS A 145 2.86 10.94 -1.02
CA CYS A 145 3.53 10.05 -0.06
C CYS A 145 4.46 10.84 0.89
N ALA A 146 5.23 11.80 0.36
CA ALA A 146 6.09 12.64 1.17
C ALA A 146 5.27 13.55 2.11
N ALA A 147 4.20 14.17 1.60
CA ALA A 147 3.31 14.99 2.43
C ALA A 147 2.66 14.16 3.54
N LEU A 148 2.12 12.98 3.21
CA LEU A 148 1.56 12.06 4.21
C LEU A 148 2.60 11.65 5.23
N ALA A 149 3.83 11.32 4.84
CA ALA A 149 4.90 10.95 5.76
C ALA A 149 5.31 12.10 6.70
N LEU A 150 5.24 13.35 6.25
CA LEU A 150 5.52 14.51 7.11
C LEU A 150 4.45 14.69 8.20
N PHE A 151 3.18 14.53 7.84
CA PHE A 151 2.07 14.71 8.78
C PHE A 151 1.77 13.47 9.63
N ILE A 152 1.96 12.29 9.05
CA ILE A 152 1.54 10.99 9.58
C ILE A 152 2.76 10.08 9.54
N HIS A 153 3.44 9.97 10.69
CA HIS A 153 4.58 9.09 10.89
C HIS A 153 4.55 8.57 12.33
N PRO A 154 4.94 7.30 12.58
CA PRO A 154 4.84 6.71 13.90
C PRO A 154 5.74 7.44 14.90
N SER A 155 5.28 7.61 16.14
CA SER A 155 6.07 8.23 17.22
C SER A 155 6.97 7.19 17.90
N THR A 156 8.15 6.95 17.32
CA THR A 156 9.20 6.09 17.88
C THR A 156 10.36 6.91 18.46
N SER A 157 11.27 6.27 19.20
CA SER A 157 12.44 6.89 19.86
C SER A 157 13.51 7.42 18.88
N HIS A 158 13.41 7.06 17.60
CA HIS A 158 14.42 7.43 16.59
C HIS A 158 14.31 8.90 16.15
N ASN A 159 15.39 9.40 15.54
CA ASN A 159 15.45 10.72 14.93
C ASN A 159 14.25 10.98 14.01
N LEU A 160 13.70 12.20 14.07
CA LEU A 160 12.53 12.62 13.30
C LEU A 160 12.66 12.33 11.79
N VAL A 161 13.86 12.56 11.23
CA VAL A 161 14.16 12.30 9.81
C VAL A 161 13.99 10.83 9.46
N ASN A 162 14.50 9.92 10.29
CA ASN A 162 14.41 8.47 10.04
C ASN A 162 12.96 7.99 10.11
N ARG A 163 12.18 8.55 11.03
CA ARG A 163 10.74 8.26 11.19
C ARG A 163 9.94 8.67 9.96
N ILE A 164 10.22 9.86 9.42
CA ILE A 164 9.58 10.37 8.20
C ILE A 164 10.00 9.53 6.99
N PHE A 165 11.29 9.21 6.82
CA PHE A 165 11.75 8.39 5.70
C PHE A 165 11.20 6.98 5.72
N TRP A 166 11.09 6.39 6.91
CA TRP A 166 10.45 5.08 7.07
C TRP A 166 8.96 5.14 6.71
N ALA A 167 8.22 6.16 7.16
CA ALA A 167 6.81 6.32 6.80
C ALA A 167 6.64 6.56 5.29
N PHE A 168 7.53 7.35 4.70
CA PHE A 168 7.59 7.61 3.27
C PHE A 168 7.79 6.33 2.45
N CYS A 169 8.73 5.46 2.83
CA CYS A 169 8.99 4.24 2.07
C CYS A 169 7.83 3.24 2.16
N VAL A 170 7.17 3.14 3.33
CA VAL A 170 5.96 2.32 3.51
C VAL A 170 4.79 2.82 2.65
N TYR A 171 4.53 4.13 2.65
CA TYR A 171 3.48 4.70 1.81
C TYR A 171 3.78 4.53 0.33
N LEU A 172 5.03 4.80 -0.07
CA LEU A 172 5.46 4.67 -1.45
C LEU A 172 5.38 3.21 -1.94
N GLU A 173 5.73 2.24 -1.10
CA GLU A 173 5.59 0.81 -1.42
C GLU A 173 4.15 0.47 -1.80
N ALA A 174 3.17 0.89 -0.99
CA ALA A 174 1.76 0.53 -1.18
C ALA A 174 1.19 1.03 -2.51
N VAL A 175 1.69 2.16 -3.02
CA VAL A 175 1.18 2.80 -4.25
C VAL A 175 2.10 2.64 -5.46
N SER A 176 3.32 2.10 -5.29
CA SER A 176 4.33 1.94 -6.35
C SER A 176 3.87 1.11 -7.56
N VAL A 177 2.84 0.27 -7.40
CA VAL A 177 2.25 -0.58 -8.45
C VAL A 177 1.32 0.15 -9.42
N LEU A 178 0.86 1.37 -9.08
CA LEU A 178 -0.12 2.11 -9.88
C LEU A 178 0.29 2.36 -11.34
N PRO A 179 1.53 2.79 -11.65
CA PRO A 179 1.94 3.00 -13.04
C PRO A 179 1.88 1.71 -13.86
N GLN A 180 2.24 0.56 -13.26
CA GLN A 180 2.20 -0.74 -13.91
C GLN A 180 0.76 -1.15 -14.28
N LEU A 181 -0.19 -0.94 -13.37
CA LEU A 181 -1.62 -1.21 -13.64
C LEU A 181 -2.16 -0.32 -14.75
N ARG A 182 -1.76 0.96 -14.79
CA ARG A 182 -2.17 1.90 -15.85
C ARG A 182 -1.64 1.46 -17.22
N VAL A 183 -0.37 1.03 -17.32
CA VAL A 183 0.19 0.51 -18.57
C VAL A 183 -0.58 -0.73 -19.03
N MET A 184 -0.97 -1.62 -18.13
CA MET A 184 -1.79 -2.79 -18.47
C MET A 184 -3.18 -2.42 -18.95
N GLN A 185 -3.84 -1.44 -18.32
CA GLN A 185 -5.14 -0.95 -18.77
C GLN A 185 -5.08 -0.29 -20.16
N ASN A 186 -3.99 0.43 -20.44
CA ASN A 186 -3.76 1.07 -21.73
C ASN A 186 -3.28 0.10 -22.82
N THR A 187 -2.91 -1.13 -22.45
CA THR A 187 -2.40 -2.14 -23.37
C THR A 187 -3.49 -3.12 -23.74
N LYS A 188 -3.90 -3.11 -25.02
CA LYS A 188 -4.97 -3.97 -25.55
C LYS A 188 -4.66 -5.48 -25.45
N ILE A 189 -3.40 -5.87 -25.44
CA ILE A 189 -2.96 -7.28 -25.37
C ILE A 189 -1.85 -7.38 -24.32
N VAL A 190 -2.16 -8.02 -23.20
CA VAL A 190 -1.20 -8.29 -22.13
C VAL A 190 -0.63 -9.69 -22.31
N GLU A 191 0.69 -9.78 -22.41
CA GLU A 191 1.39 -11.07 -22.44
C GLU A 191 1.19 -11.83 -21.12
N PRO A 192 1.01 -13.15 -21.16
CA PRO A 192 0.72 -13.94 -19.97
C PRO A 192 1.83 -13.83 -18.93
N PHE A 193 3.11 -13.84 -19.30
CA PHE A 193 4.22 -13.68 -18.35
C PHE A 193 4.17 -12.35 -17.59
N THR A 194 3.87 -11.25 -18.29
CA THR A 194 3.66 -9.94 -17.64
C THR A 194 2.50 -9.99 -16.67
N ALA A 195 1.39 -10.64 -17.04
CA ALA A 195 0.22 -10.75 -16.17
C ALA A 195 0.52 -11.51 -14.86
N HIS A 196 1.27 -12.63 -14.93
CA HIS A 196 1.67 -13.38 -13.73
C HIS A 196 2.60 -12.58 -12.83
N TYR A 197 3.59 -11.89 -13.42
CA TYR A 197 4.47 -10.97 -12.68
C TYR A 197 3.66 -9.87 -11.96
N VAL A 198 2.80 -9.15 -12.68
CA VAL A 198 2.04 -8.04 -12.09
C VAL A 198 1.03 -8.53 -11.06
N PHE A 199 0.47 -9.72 -11.25
CA PHE A 199 -0.37 -10.35 -10.23
C PHE A 199 0.42 -10.64 -8.96
N ALA A 200 1.59 -11.28 -9.06
CA ALA A 200 2.46 -11.54 -7.91
C ALA A 200 2.89 -10.23 -7.23
N LEU A 201 3.26 -9.22 -8.02
CA LEU A 201 3.59 -7.87 -7.52
C LEU A 201 2.42 -7.27 -6.73
N GLY A 202 1.20 -7.36 -7.25
CA GLY A 202 -0.01 -6.88 -6.59
C GLY A 202 -0.30 -7.61 -5.27
N VAL A 203 -0.13 -8.94 -5.24
CA VAL A 203 -0.27 -9.75 -4.01
C VAL A 203 0.80 -9.35 -2.98
N ALA A 204 2.06 -9.19 -3.40
CA ALA A 204 3.12 -8.73 -2.50
C ALA A 204 2.78 -7.37 -1.88
N ARG A 205 2.37 -6.37 -2.70
CA ARG A 205 1.95 -5.05 -2.18
C ARG A 205 0.74 -5.14 -1.24
N PHE A 206 -0.23 -6.00 -1.55
CA PHE A 206 -1.40 -6.20 -0.69
C PHE A 206 -1.01 -6.80 0.66
N LEU A 207 -0.13 -7.80 0.68
CA LEU A 207 0.36 -8.42 1.92
C LEU A 207 1.20 -7.44 2.75
N SER A 208 2.08 -6.64 2.13
CA SER A 208 2.81 -5.57 2.83
C SER A 208 1.85 -4.58 3.48
N CYS A 209 0.82 -4.14 2.74
CA CYS A 209 -0.22 -3.25 3.27
C CYS A 209 -1.03 -3.91 4.40
N ALA A 210 -1.41 -5.18 4.23
CA ALA A 210 -2.15 -5.95 5.23
C ALA A 210 -1.38 -6.07 6.54
N HIS A 211 -0.07 -6.35 6.47
CA HIS A 211 0.80 -6.37 7.63
C HIS A 211 0.69 -5.05 8.42
N TRP A 212 0.92 -3.90 7.76
CA TRP A 212 0.83 -2.60 8.44
C TRP A 212 -0.56 -2.32 9.04
N VAL A 213 -1.62 -2.61 8.29
CA VAL A 213 -2.99 -2.40 8.77
C VAL A 213 -3.30 -3.26 9.99
N LEU A 214 -2.91 -4.53 9.97
CA LEU A 214 -3.15 -5.44 11.09
C LEU A 214 -2.32 -5.05 12.32
N GLN A 215 -1.07 -4.64 12.13
CA GLN A 215 -0.23 -4.13 13.22
C GLN A 215 -0.84 -2.89 13.89
N VAL A 216 -1.44 -1.98 13.12
CA VAL A 216 -2.15 -0.81 13.63
C VAL A 216 -3.43 -1.20 14.39
N LEU A 217 -4.20 -2.15 13.86
CA LEU A 217 -5.45 -2.63 14.47
C LEU A 217 -5.22 -3.38 15.79
N ASP A 218 -4.20 -4.22 15.85
CA ASP A 218 -3.87 -5.01 17.04
C ASP A 218 -3.21 -4.16 18.13
N SER A 219 -2.55 -3.06 17.76
CA SER A 219 -2.12 -2.00 18.69
C SER A 219 -3.29 -1.21 19.33
N ARG A 220 -4.55 -1.69 19.20
CA ARG A 220 -5.80 -1.10 19.73
C ARG A 220 -5.97 0.39 19.43
N GLY A 221 -5.44 0.85 18.30
CA GLY A 221 -5.50 2.27 17.94
C GLY A 221 -4.57 3.17 18.75
N HIS A 222 -3.70 2.66 19.63
CA HIS A 222 -2.65 3.48 20.26
C HIS A 222 -1.71 4.08 19.20
N LEU A 223 -1.46 3.35 18.11
CA LEU A 223 -0.77 3.88 16.94
C LEU A 223 -1.60 4.92 16.18
N LEU A 224 -2.91 4.74 16.03
CA LEU A 224 -3.79 5.76 15.41
C LEU A 224 -3.90 7.03 16.26
N VAL A 225 -3.88 6.90 17.57
CA VAL A 225 -3.79 8.01 18.53
C VAL A 225 -2.41 8.67 18.42
N ALA A 226 -1.32 7.92 18.34
CA ALA A 226 0.04 8.45 18.12
C ALA A 226 0.22 9.14 16.75
N LEU A 227 -0.41 8.60 15.70
CA LEU A 227 -0.47 9.21 14.35
C LEU A 227 -1.38 10.45 14.35
N GLY A 228 -2.46 10.44 15.14
CA GLY A 228 -3.39 11.56 15.32
C GLY A 228 -2.85 12.70 16.18
N TYR A 229 -1.94 12.43 17.13
CA TYR A 229 -1.24 13.46 17.90
C TYR A 229 -0.42 14.43 17.02
N GLY A 230 -0.02 14.03 15.80
CA GLY A 230 0.63 14.94 14.83
C GLY A 230 -0.33 15.95 14.18
N LEU A 231 -1.62 15.60 14.04
CA LEU A 231 -2.68 16.46 13.49
C LEU A 231 -3.41 17.28 14.56
N TRP A 232 -3.25 16.92 15.83
CA TRP A 232 -3.89 17.62 16.95
C TRP A 232 -3.43 19.09 17.09
N PRO A 233 -2.13 19.42 17.03
CA PRO A 233 -1.68 20.82 17.12
C PRO A 233 -2.15 21.68 15.95
N SER A 234 -2.19 21.14 14.72
CA SER A 234 -2.61 21.89 13.54
C SER A 234 -4.13 22.13 13.50
N MET A 235 -4.94 21.18 13.98
CA MET A 235 -6.37 21.38 14.20
C MET A 235 -6.66 22.40 15.30
N CYS A 236 -5.90 22.38 16.40
CA CYS A 236 -6.01 23.36 17.48
C CYS A 236 -5.61 24.77 17.01
N LEU A 237 -4.56 24.90 16.18
CA LEU A 237 -4.14 26.16 15.58
C LEU A 237 -5.15 26.68 14.54
N TRP A 238 -5.70 25.80 13.69
CA TRP A 238 -6.75 26.16 12.74
C TRP A 238 -8.02 26.66 13.44
N ARG A 239 -8.46 25.98 14.52
CA ARG A 239 -9.61 26.41 15.33
C ARG A 239 -9.33 27.69 16.12
N ALA A 240 -8.10 27.90 16.59
CA ALA A 240 -7.67 29.14 17.24
C ALA A 240 -7.60 30.32 16.26
N ALA A 241 -7.30 30.06 14.98
CA ALA A 241 -7.24 31.07 13.91
C ALA A 241 -8.62 31.39 13.31
N CYS A 242 -9.57 30.45 13.33
CA CYS A 242 -10.92 30.63 12.77
C CYS A 242 -12.00 31.03 13.80
N SER A 243 -11.71 31.08 15.10
CA SER A 243 -12.73 31.40 16.13
C SER A 243 -12.70 32.88 16.56
N PRO A 244 -13.83 33.61 16.51
CA PRO A 244 -13.91 34.99 16.97
C PRO A 244 -13.54 35.13 18.46
N SER A 245 -12.92 36.25 18.81
CA SER A 245 -12.32 36.56 20.12
C SER A 245 -13.26 36.50 21.34
N SER A 246 -14.58 36.39 21.15
CA SER A 246 -15.57 36.43 22.24
C SER A 246 -15.86 35.09 22.92
N LEU A 247 -15.32 33.96 22.44
CA LEU A 247 -15.55 32.62 23.03
C LEU A 247 -14.28 31.98 23.63
N ARG A 248 -13.28 32.80 24.01
CA ARG A 248 -12.02 32.30 24.56
C ARG A 248 -12.06 31.93 26.05
N SER A 249 -13.07 32.39 26.80
CA SER A 249 -13.12 32.23 28.27
C SER A 249 -14.06 31.15 28.80
N SER A 250 -14.92 30.54 27.97
CA SER A 250 -15.96 29.62 28.45
C SER A 250 -15.79 28.16 28.00
N ILE A 251 -14.67 27.82 27.35
CA ILE A 251 -14.44 26.50 26.75
C ILE A 251 -13.05 26.00 27.17
N SER A 252 -12.84 25.78 28.48
CA SER A 252 -11.57 25.26 28.99
C SER A 252 -11.70 23.88 29.61
N GLU A 253 -12.86 23.49 30.16
CA GLU A 253 -12.95 22.20 30.88
C GLU A 253 -14.12 21.31 30.41
N ASP A 254 -15.24 21.87 29.95
CA ASP A 254 -16.43 21.06 29.62
C ASP A 254 -16.38 20.37 28.25
N SER A 255 -15.50 20.80 27.33
CA SER A 255 -15.42 20.21 25.97
C SER A 255 -14.57 18.95 25.87
N VAL A 256 -13.69 18.71 26.85
CA VAL A 256 -12.85 17.50 26.90
C VAL A 256 -13.68 16.31 27.38
N LEU A 257 -14.59 16.52 28.33
CA LEU A 257 -15.52 15.50 28.82
C LEU A 257 -16.64 15.21 27.81
N LEU A 258 -17.19 16.24 27.15
CA LEU A 258 -18.26 16.02 26.17
C LEU A 258 -17.77 15.29 24.90
N TRP A 259 -16.51 15.44 24.49
CA TRP A 259 -15.97 14.69 23.33
C TRP A 259 -15.48 13.27 23.66
N SER A 260 -14.99 13.03 24.88
CA SER A 260 -14.67 11.68 25.35
C SER A 260 -15.93 10.86 25.63
N MET A 261 -17.05 11.50 25.99
CA MET A 261 -18.36 10.85 26.11
C MET A 261 -19.02 10.54 24.75
N SER A 262 -18.76 11.31 23.69
CA SER A 262 -19.33 11.02 22.35
C SER A 262 -18.59 9.95 21.53
N LEU A 263 -17.35 9.58 21.90
CA LEU A 263 -16.66 8.40 21.33
C LEU A 263 -16.92 7.10 22.13
N PHE A 264 -17.59 7.18 23.28
CA PHE A 264 -18.00 6.04 24.10
C PHE A 264 -19.53 5.76 24.04
N ALA A 265 -20.32 6.67 23.44
CA ALA A 265 -21.77 6.58 23.32
C ALA A 265 -22.29 5.81 22.09
N GLU A 266 -21.50 4.86 21.56
CA GLU A 266 -22.01 3.79 20.69
C GLU A 266 -21.73 2.40 21.29
N LYS A 267 -21.93 2.31 22.60
CA LYS A 267 -22.51 1.12 23.22
C LYS A 267 -23.73 1.57 24.00
N SER A 268 -24.93 1.24 23.49
CA SER A 268 -26.07 0.68 24.25
C SER A 268 -27.43 1.12 23.71
N ILE A 269 -28.08 0.29 22.87
CA ILE A 269 -29.53 0.03 22.93
C ILE A 269 -29.72 -1.47 22.62
N THR A 270 -29.38 -2.34 23.57
CA THR A 270 -30.27 -3.05 24.52
C THR A 270 -31.07 -4.24 23.98
N ARG A 271 -30.61 -5.40 24.47
CA ARG A 271 -31.36 -6.56 24.99
C ARG A 271 -32.06 -7.48 23.99
N LEU A 272 -31.67 -8.75 24.03
CA LEU A 272 -32.50 -9.86 24.54
C LEU A 272 -31.52 -10.82 25.24
N LYS A 273 -31.29 -10.71 26.56
CA LYS A 273 -32.01 -11.44 27.62
C LYS A 273 -32.16 -12.93 27.32
N MET A 274 -31.10 -13.71 27.53
CA MET A 274 -30.97 -14.68 28.62
C MET A 274 -29.54 -15.21 28.67
#